data_AF-A0A4U9WQI2-F1
#
_entry.id   AF-A0A4U9WQI2-F1
#
_cell.length_a   1.000
_cell.length_b   1.000
_cell.length_c   1.000
_cell.angle_alpha   90.00
_cell.angle_beta   90.00
_cell.angle_gamma   90.00
#
_symmetry.space_group_name_H-M   'P 1'
#
loop_
_entity.id
_entity.type
_entity.pdbx_description
1 polymer ?
#
loop_
_entity_poly.entity_id
_entity_poly.type
_entity_poly.pdbx_seq_one_letter_code
_entity_poly.pdbx_strand_id
1 'polypeptide(L)'
;MKQTQRHDAIIELVRLQGYVSTEELVEHFAVSPQTIRRDLNDLADQNKIQRHHGGAALPSSSVNTAYHDRKVMWSEEKARIAQRVASQIPDGATLFIDIGTTPEAVAHALMGHKNLRVVTNNLNVATLLTAKEDFRLILAGGEVRTRDGGIMGEGHAGLYLPVPP
;
A
#
# COMPACT_ATOMS: atom_id res chain seq x y z
N MET A 1 -7.89 -19.43 -19.48
CA MET A 1 -7.43 -18.11 -19.98
C MET A 1 -6.19 -18.30 -20.84
N LYS A 2 -6.06 -17.62 -21.99
CA LYS A 2 -4.83 -17.68 -22.80
C LYS A 2 -3.68 -16.94 -22.10
N GLN A 3 -2.44 -17.40 -22.27
CA GLN A 3 -1.26 -16.83 -21.59
C GLN A 3 -1.12 -15.32 -21.85
N THR A 4 -1.24 -14.87 -23.10
CA THR A 4 -1.14 -13.45 -23.46
C THR A 4 -2.16 -12.58 -22.71
N GLN A 5 -3.42 -13.03 -22.65
CA GLN A 5 -4.46 -12.31 -21.91
C GLN A 5 -4.15 -12.28 -20.40
N ARG A 6 -3.57 -13.36 -19.86
CA ARG A 6 -3.18 -13.43 -18.45
C ARG A 6 -2.01 -12.48 -18.16
N HIS A 7 -1.04 -12.39 -19.07
CA HIS A 7 0.07 -11.45 -18.97
C HIS A 7 -0.41 -10.00 -18.93
N ASP A 8 -1.30 -9.62 -19.85
CA ASP A 8 -1.88 -8.27 -19.87
C ASP A 8 -2.64 -7.97 -18.57
N ALA A 9 -3.43 -8.93 -18.08
CA ALA A 9 -4.16 -8.79 -16.82
C ALA A 9 -3.22 -8.70 -15.60
N ILE A 10 -2.12 -9.46 -15.56
CA ILE A 10 -1.11 -9.38 -14.51
C ILE A 10 -0.48 -7.98 -14.50
N ILE A 11 -0.10 -7.45 -15.66
CA ILE A 11 0.50 -6.10 -15.75
C ILE A 11 -0.48 -5.05 -15.26
N GLU A 12 -1.76 -5.13 -15.65
CA GLU A 12 -2.77 -4.18 -15.19
C GLU A 12 -3.04 -4.29 -13.69
N LEU A 13 -3.08 -5.51 -13.15
CA LEU A 13 -3.24 -5.71 -11.70
C LEU A 13 -2.04 -5.13 -10.93
N VAL A 14 -0.82 -5.35 -11.43
CA VAL A 14 0.41 -4.77 -10.89
C VAL A 14 0.44 -3.24 -11.04
N ARG A 15 -0.11 -2.67 -12.11
CA ARG A 15 -0.28 -1.21 -12.25
C ARG A 15 -1.25 -0.63 -11.24
N LEU A 16 -2.38 -1.28 -11.03
CA LEU A 16 -3.43 -0.81 -10.13
C LEU A 16 -3.03 -0.92 -8.66
N GLN A 17 -2.33 -1.99 -8.29
CA GLN A 17 -1.99 -2.31 -6.90
C GLN A 17 -0.55 -1.95 -6.52
N GLY A 18 0.30 -1.63 -7.51
CA GLY A 18 1.73 -1.38 -7.34
C GLY A 18 2.57 -2.64 -7.14
N TYR A 19 2.01 -3.64 -6.46
CA TYR A 19 2.58 -4.98 -6.27
C TYR A 19 1.48 -6.00 -6.07
N VAL A 20 1.73 -7.21 -6.54
CA VAL A 20 0.85 -8.35 -6.34
C VAL A 20 1.68 -9.56 -5.95
N SER A 21 1.27 -10.25 -4.89
CA SER A 21 1.92 -11.48 -4.44
C SER A 21 1.63 -12.65 -5.37
N THR A 22 2.48 -13.67 -5.32
CA THR A 22 2.30 -14.90 -6.10
C THR A 22 1.02 -15.61 -5.68
N GLU A 23 0.70 -15.59 -4.39
CA GLU A 23 -0.48 -16.18 -3.79
C GLU A 23 -1.76 -15.49 -4.30
N GLU A 24 -1.80 -14.16 -4.28
CA GLU A 24 -2.93 -13.38 -4.82
C GLU A 24 -3.13 -13.65 -6.32
N LEU A 25 -2.05 -13.74 -7.10
CA LEU A 25 -2.13 -14.08 -8.52
C LEU A 25 -2.64 -15.51 -8.76
N VAL A 26 -2.23 -16.46 -7.92
CA VAL A 26 -2.71 -17.85 -7.98
C VAL A 26 -4.21 -17.91 -7.72
N GLU A 27 -4.69 -17.22 -6.68
CA GLU A 27 -6.11 -17.16 -6.35
C GLU A 27 -6.92 -16.42 -7.43
N HIS A 28 -6.44 -15.25 -7.87
CA HIS A 28 -7.13 -14.42 -8.83
C HIS A 28 -7.28 -15.08 -10.21
N PHE A 29 -6.24 -15.75 -10.69
CA PHE A 29 -6.23 -16.39 -12.01
C PHE A 29 -6.59 -17.88 -11.98
N ALA A 30 -6.76 -18.46 -10.78
CA ALA A 30 -7.03 -19.89 -10.56
C ALA A 30 -6.06 -20.81 -11.31
N VAL A 31 -4.75 -20.52 -11.21
CA VAL A 31 -3.67 -21.29 -11.85
C VAL A 31 -2.64 -21.74 -10.84
N SER A 32 -1.79 -22.72 -11.20
CA SER A 32 -0.77 -23.20 -10.27
C SER A 32 0.29 -22.14 -9.97
N PRO A 33 0.94 -22.20 -8.78
CA PRO A 33 2.08 -21.33 -8.45
C PRO A 33 3.22 -21.41 -9.47
N GLN A 34 3.45 -22.60 -10.05
CA GLN A 34 4.43 -22.78 -11.11
C GLN A 34 4.08 -21.99 -12.37
N THR A 35 2.79 -21.90 -12.72
CA THR A 35 2.32 -21.12 -13.88
C THR A 35 2.55 -19.64 -13.65
N ILE A 36 2.17 -19.10 -12.48
CA ILE A 36 2.43 -17.70 -12.13
C ILE A 36 3.93 -17.41 -12.11
N ARG A 37 4.75 -18.26 -11.50
CA ARG A 37 6.21 -18.06 -11.51
C ARG A 37 6.79 -17.98 -12.92
N ARG A 38 6.31 -18.81 -13.85
CA ARG A 38 6.73 -18.76 -15.25
C ARG A 38 6.27 -17.47 -15.93
N ASP A 39 5.01 -17.09 -15.75
CA ASP A 39 4.48 -15.85 -16.33
C ASP A 39 5.22 -14.60 -15.81
N LEU A 40 5.50 -14.56 -14.51
CA LEU A 40 6.26 -13.47 -13.90
C LEU A 40 7.70 -13.41 -14.42
N ASN A 41 8.33 -14.54 -14.70
CA ASN A 41 9.65 -14.59 -15.34
C ASN A 41 9.59 -14.03 -16.76
N ASP A 42 8.66 -14.55 -17.58
CA ASP A 42 8.53 -14.13 -18.98
C ASP A 42 8.27 -12.62 -19.09
N LEU A 43 7.48 -12.06 -18.18
CA LEU A 43 7.19 -10.63 -18.11
C LEU A 43 8.35 -9.78 -17.57
N ALA A 44 9.13 -10.32 -16.62
CA ALA A 44 10.32 -9.65 -16.09
C ALA A 44 11.45 -9.62 -17.13
N ASP A 45 11.66 -10.71 -17.87
CA ASP A 45 12.63 -10.78 -18.96
C ASP A 45 12.30 -9.76 -20.07
N GLN A 46 11.02 -9.42 -20.23
CA GLN A 46 10.53 -8.39 -21.14
C GLN A 46 10.56 -6.96 -20.55
N ASN A 47 11.07 -6.76 -19.33
CA ASN A 47 11.04 -5.50 -18.58
C ASN A 47 9.63 -4.89 -18.41
N LYS A 48 8.57 -5.71 -18.45
CA LYS A 48 7.19 -5.24 -18.25
C LYS A 48 6.83 -5.13 -16.77
N ILE A 49 7.46 -5.94 -15.94
CA ILE A 49 7.33 -5.95 -14.48
C ILE A 49 8.71 -6.23 -13.86
N GLN A 50 8.85 -6.00 -12.55
CA GLN A 50 9.99 -6.41 -11.76
C GLN A 50 9.56 -7.52 -10.80
N ARG A 51 10.30 -8.64 -10.82
CA ARG A 51 10.02 -9.81 -9.99
C ARG A 51 10.72 -9.69 -8.63
N HIS A 52 10.00 -10.02 -7.56
CA HIS A 52 10.50 -10.14 -6.20
C HIS A 52 10.33 -11.59 -5.70
N HIS A 53 10.96 -11.92 -4.58
CA HIS A 53 10.93 -13.29 -4.03
C HIS A 53 9.52 -13.84 -3.73
N GLY A 54 8.51 -12.96 -3.60
CA GLY A 54 7.12 -13.33 -3.32
C GLY A 54 6.09 -12.82 -4.32
N GLY A 55 6.46 -12.10 -5.39
CA GLY A 55 5.48 -11.44 -6.25
C GLY A 55 6.09 -10.59 -7.34
N ALA A 56 5.33 -9.64 -7.87
CA ALA A 56 5.81 -8.70 -8.87
C ALA A 56 5.28 -7.29 -8.67
N ALA A 57 6.09 -6.31 -9.07
CA ALA A 57 5.82 -4.88 -9.03
C ALA A 57 6.07 -4.25 -10.41
N LEU A 58 5.69 -3.00 -10.61
CA LEU A 58 6.12 -2.25 -11.79
C LEU A 58 7.64 -2.08 -11.82
N PRO A 59 8.27 -2.05 -13.00
CA PRO A 59 9.68 -1.66 -13.12
C PRO A 59 9.81 -0.24 -12.57
N SER A 60 10.51 -0.07 -11.46
CA SER A 60 10.64 1.20 -10.78
C SER A 60 12.09 1.63 -10.69
N SER A 61 12.33 2.93 -10.52
CA SER A 61 13.65 3.43 -10.14
C SER A 61 14.08 2.73 -8.84
N SER A 62 15.38 2.48 -8.67
CA SER A 62 15.98 1.76 -7.52
C SER A 62 15.49 2.22 -6.14
N VAL A 63 14.98 3.45 -6.05
CA VAL A 63 14.48 4.08 -4.83
C VAL A 63 13.05 3.65 -4.47
N ASN A 64 12.19 3.38 -5.45
CA ASN A 64 10.82 2.88 -5.22
C ASN A 64 10.83 1.39 -4.85
N THR A 65 11.75 0.62 -5.43
CA THR A 65 12.07 -0.76 -5.02
C THR A 65 12.36 -0.82 -3.51
N ALA A 66 13.14 0.12 -2.97
CA ALA A 66 13.49 0.15 -1.55
C ALA A 66 12.30 0.44 -0.61
N TYR A 67 11.29 1.20 -1.04
CA TYR A 67 10.06 1.34 -0.25
C TYR A 67 9.26 0.04 -0.27
N HIS A 68 9.14 -0.57 -1.44
CA HIS A 68 8.41 -1.81 -1.65
C HIS A 68 9.02 -2.98 -0.86
N ASP A 69 10.34 -3.13 -0.92
CA ASP A 69 11.09 -4.12 -0.15
C ASP A 69 10.89 -3.89 1.36
N ARG A 70 10.87 -2.63 1.83
CA ARG A 70 10.57 -2.31 3.23
C ARG A 70 9.11 -2.57 3.62
N LYS A 71 8.18 -2.66 2.67
CA LYS A 71 6.79 -3.03 2.93
C LYS A 71 6.68 -4.54 3.16
N VAL A 72 7.36 -5.32 2.32
CA VAL A 72 7.41 -6.79 2.38
C VAL A 72 8.26 -7.29 3.54
N MET A 73 9.43 -6.68 3.79
CA MET A 73 10.28 -7.04 4.93
C MET A 73 9.53 -6.85 6.24
N TRP A 74 9.53 -7.88 7.09
CA TRP A 74 8.87 -7.86 8.40
C TRP A 74 7.38 -7.53 8.33
N SER A 75 6.70 -7.98 7.26
CA SER A 75 5.26 -7.75 7.07
C SER A 75 4.45 -8.36 8.21
N GLU A 76 4.81 -9.56 8.69
CA GLU A 76 4.14 -10.22 9.82
C GLU A 76 4.31 -9.45 11.12
N GLU A 77 5.51 -8.98 11.44
CA GLU A 77 5.78 -8.18 12.64
C GLU A 77 5.05 -6.83 12.58
N LYS A 78 5.05 -6.19 11.40
CA LYS A 78 4.27 -4.96 11.17
C LYS A 78 2.78 -5.21 11.34
N ALA A 79 2.25 -6.32 10.83
CA ALA A 79 0.86 -6.69 11.00
C ALA A 79 0.51 -6.92 12.47
N ARG A 80 1.37 -7.59 13.24
CA ARG A 80 1.19 -7.78 14.69
C ARG A 80 1.17 -6.46 15.45
N ILE A 81 2.10 -5.55 15.14
CA ILE A 81 2.12 -4.20 15.72
C ILE A 81 0.84 -3.46 15.35
N ALA A 82 0.47 -3.49 14.07
CA ALA A 82 -0.72 -2.82 13.55
C ALA A 82 -2.00 -3.27 14.24
N GLN A 83 -2.22 -4.58 14.39
CA GLN A 83 -3.38 -5.14 15.08
C GLN A 83 -3.43 -4.70 16.54
N ARG A 84 -2.28 -4.70 17.23
CA ARG A 84 -2.22 -4.25 18.63
C ARG A 84 -2.51 -2.76 18.78
N VAL A 85 -2.03 -1.93 17.86
CA VAL A 85 -2.34 -0.48 17.83
C VAL A 85 -3.81 -0.26 17.53
N ALA A 86 -4.34 -0.90 16.48
CA ALA A 86 -5.74 -0.78 16.09
C ALA A 86 -6.69 -1.20 17.22
N SER A 87 -6.39 -2.27 17.96
CA SER A 87 -7.23 -2.72 19.09
C SER A 87 -7.37 -1.70 20.24
N GLN A 88 -6.51 -0.68 20.29
CA GLN A 88 -6.54 0.36 21.32
C GLN A 88 -7.21 1.65 20.84
N ILE A 89 -7.58 1.73 19.56
CA ILE A 89 -8.19 2.91 18.96
C ILE A 89 -9.70 2.72 18.97
N PRO A 90 -10.48 3.62 19.59
CA PRO A 90 -11.93 3.56 19.50
C PRO A 90 -12.43 4.08 18.16
N ASP A 91 -13.64 3.66 17.77
CA ASP A 91 -14.39 4.30 16.70
C ASP A 91 -14.58 5.81 16.98
N GLY A 92 -14.60 6.63 15.93
CA GLY A 92 -14.71 8.09 16.07
C GLY A 92 -13.41 8.80 16.43
N ALA A 93 -12.30 8.08 16.66
CA ALA A 93 -11.02 8.69 17.02
C ALA A 93 -10.45 9.58 15.91
N THR A 94 -9.64 10.56 16.31
CA THR A 94 -8.83 11.37 15.40
C THR A 94 -7.38 10.92 15.46
N LEU A 95 -6.79 10.64 14.30
CA LEU A 95 -5.46 10.06 14.17
C LEU A 95 -4.61 10.88 13.20
N PHE A 96 -3.33 11.00 13.51
CA PHE A 96 -2.31 11.39 12.52
C PHE A 96 -1.54 10.13 12.11
N ILE A 97 -1.48 9.85 10.81
CA ILE A 97 -0.73 8.71 10.26
C ILE A 97 0.38 9.27 9.37
N ASP A 98 1.62 9.06 9.79
CA ASP A 98 2.80 9.55 9.09
C ASP A 98 3.25 8.59 7.97
N ILE A 99 4.30 8.99 7.25
CA ILE A 99 4.91 8.22 6.18
C ILE A 99 5.65 7.00 6.73
N GLY A 100 5.44 5.85 6.11
CA GLY A 100 6.22 4.65 6.37
C GLY A 100 5.39 3.38 6.23
N THR A 101 6.08 2.25 6.09
CA THR A 101 5.45 0.95 5.87
C THR A 101 4.81 0.37 7.13
N THR A 102 5.26 0.78 8.32
CA THR A 102 4.61 0.41 9.60
C THR A 102 3.32 1.23 9.86
N PRO A 103 3.32 2.57 9.75
CA PRO A 103 2.07 3.35 9.78
C PRO A 103 1.04 2.90 8.72
N GLU A 104 1.50 2.52 7.52
CA GLU A 104 0.63 1.97 6.48
C GLU A 104 -0.03 0.65 6.91
N ALA A 105 0.71 -0.25 7.57
CA ALA A 105 0.14 -1.46 8.14
C ALA A 105 -0.92 -1.16 9.22
N VAL A 106 -0.71 -0.12 10.04
CA VAL A 106 -1.72 0.35 11.01
C VAL A 106 -2.97 0.82 10.27
N ALA A 107 -2.83 1.61 9.21
CA ALA A 107 -3.97 2.07 8.39
C ALA A 107 -4.77 0.90 7.81
N HIS A 108 -4.11 -0.18 7.36
CA HIS A 108 -4.79 -1.41 6.94
C HIS A 108 -5.59 -2.05 8.07
N ALA A 109 -5.02 -2.18 9.27
CA ALA A 109 -5.72 -2.75 10.42
C ALA A 109 -6.91 -1.90 10.89
N LEU A 110 -6.90 -0.59 10.60
CA LEU A 110 -7.99 0.33 10.93
C LEU A 110 -9.20 0.20 10.00
N MET A 111 -9.14 -0.55 8.90
CA MET A 111 -10.25 -0.69 7.94
C MET A 111 -11.54 -1.26 8.56
N GLY A 112 -11.44 -1.96 9.69
CA GLY A 112 -12.59 -2.45 10.46
C GLY A 112 -13.28 -1.43 11.37
N HIS A 113 -12.69 -0.24 11.54
CA HIS A 113 -13.23 0.82 12.41
C HIS A 113 -14.29 1.66 11.69
N LYS A 114 -14.96 2.50 12.47
CA LYS A 114 -15.99 3.42 11.99
C LYS A 114 -15.70 4.86 12.37
N ASN A 115 -16.16 5.76 11.50
CA ASN A 115 -16.20 7.21 11.77
C ASN A 115 -14.85 7.85 12.14
N LEU A 116 -13.72 7.28 11.72
CA LEU A 116 -12.41 7.81 12.06
C LEU A 116 -12.14 9.13 11.32
N ARG A 117 -11.41 10.03 11.98
CA ARG A 117 -10.83 11.23 11.35
C ARG A 117 -9.34 11.02 11.18
N VAL A 118 -8.85 10.90 9.96
CA VAL A 118 -7.45 10.61 9.69
C VAL A 118 -6.79 11.79 8.99
N VAL A 119 -5.72 12.31 9.58
CA VAL A 119 -4.82 13.26 8.96
C VAL A 119 -3.56 12.51 8.53
N THR A 120 -3.16 12.63 7.27
CA THR A 120 -1.98 11.93 6.75
C THR A 120 -1.22 12.78 5.76
N ASN A 121 0.10 12.65 5.75
CA ASN A 121 1.00 13.13 4.70
C ASN A 121 1.49 12.00 3.79
N ASN A 122 0.86 10.83 3.85
CA ASN A 122 1.25 9.63 3.11
C ASN A 122 0.17 9.30 2.08
N LEU A 123 0.52 9.45 0.79
CA LEU A 123 -0.39 9.19 -0.32
C LEU A 123 -0.87 7.73 -0.35
N ASN A 124 -0.02 6.76 0.03
CA ASN A 124 -0.42 5.34 0.08
C ASN A 124 -1.51 5.10 1.12
N VAL A 125 -1.37 5.71 2.31
CA VAL A 125 -2.39 5.67 3.36
C VAL A 125 -3.66 6.40 2.92
N ALA A 126 -3.51 7.55 2.27
CA ALA A 126 -4.66 8.30 1.78
C ALA A 126 -5.47 7.48 0.77
N THR A 127 -4.81 6.93 -0.25
CA THR A 127 -5.43 6.07 -1.27
C THR A 127 -6.06 4.81 -0.66
N LEU A 128 -5.42 4.19 0.33
CA LEU A 128 -6.00 3.04 1.04
C LEU A 128 -7.33 3.41 1.72
N LEU A 129 -7.33 4.51 2.46
CA LEU A 129 -8.47 4.90 3.30
C LEU A 129 -9.61 5.55 2.50
N THR A 130 -9.42 5.92 1.24
CA THR A 130 -10.53 6.44 0.40
C THR A 130 -11.65 5.43 0.18
N ALA A 131 -11.40 4.13 0.41
CA ALA A 131 -12.43 3.09 0.34
C ALA A 131 -13.45 3.15 1.50
N LYS A 132 -13.21 3.99 2.52
CA LYS A 132 -14.08 4.14 3.69
C LYS A 132 -14.87 5.44 3.62
N GLU A 133 -16.13 5.36 3.23
CA GLU A 133 -17.03 6.52 3.09
C GLU A 133 -17.35 7.20 4.43
N ASP A 134 -17.28 6.45 5.53
CA ASP A 134 -17.53 6.94 6.87
C ASP A 134 -16.29 7.60 7.51
N PHE A 135 -15.12 7.53 6.87
CA PHE A 135 -13.92 8.19 7.38
C PHE A 135 -13.83 9.62 6.89
N ARG A 136 -13.40 10.53 7.76
CA ARG A 136 -13.00 11.88 7.37
C ARG A 136 -11.49 11.90 7.15
N LEU A 137 -11.08 11.83 5.89
CA LEU A 137 -9.68 11.86 5.49
C LEU A 137 -9.22 13.29 5.18
N ILE A 138 -8.07 13.68 5.73
CA ILE A 138 -7.39 14.96 5.48
C ILE A 138 -5.99 14.62 5.00
N LEU A 139 -5.70 14.93 3.73
CA LEU A 139 -4.37 14.80 3.16
C LEU A 139 -3.63 16.13 3.33
N ALA A 140 -2.51 16.12 4.05
CA ALA A 140 -1.63 17.28 4.14
C ALA A 140 -1.09 17.61 2.73
N GLY A 141 -1.20 18.85 2.30
CA GLY A 141 -0.74 19.31 0.98
C GLY A 141 0.76 19.55 0.93
N GLY A 142 1.33 19.59 -0.29
CA GLY A 142 2.76 19.79 -0.53
C GLY A 142 3.23 19.08 -1.81
N GLU A 143 4.54 18.92 -1.96
CA GLU A 143 5.17 18.16 -3.04
C GLU A 143 5.15 16.67 -2.73
N VAL A 144 4.67 15.87 -3.68
CA VAL A 144 4.66 14.41 -3.56
C VAL A 144 6.05 13.86 -3.86
N ARG A 145 6.65 13.25 -2.85
CA ARG A 145 7.89 12.50 -2.95
C ARG A 145 7.60 11.14 -3.58
N THR A 146 7.90 11.04 -4.88
CA THR A 146 7.58 9.89 -5.74
C THR A 146 8.16 8.55 -5.29
N ARG A 147 9.15 8.53 -4.37
CA ARG A 147 9.80 7.31 -3.87
C ARG A 147 9.03 6.53 -2.78
N ASP A 148 8.13 7.20 -2.07
CA ASP A 148 7.43 6.61 -0.92
C ASP A 148 6.02 7.18 -0.73
N GLY A 149 5.56 8.02 -1.65
CA GLY A 149 4.24 8.66 -1.57
C GLY A 149 4.14 9.70 -0.46
N GLY A 150 5.24 10.05 0.20
CA GLY A 150 5.25 11.07 1.24
C GLY A 150 5.08 12.47 0.68
N ILE A 151 4.29 13.31 1.33
CA ILE A 151 4.13 14.71 0.98
C ILE A 151 5.09 15.55 1.83
N MET A 152 5.80 16.49 1.20
CA MET A 152 6.76 17.39 1.85
C MET A 152 6.51 18.85 1.47
N GLY A 153 6.82 19.79 2.36
CA GLY A 153 6.71 21.24 2.10
C GLY A 153 6.48 22.06 3.37
N GLU A 154 6.46 23.40 3.26
CA GLU A 154 6.36 24.31 4.41
C GLU A 154 5.02 24.22 5.17
N GLY A 155 3.98 23.62 4.58
CA GLY A 155 2.68 23.40 5.23
C GLY A 155 2.67 22.35 6.36
N HIS A 156 3.79 21.64 6.59
CA HIS A 156 3.89 20.56 7.58
C HIS A 156 4.14 21.04 9.01
N ALA A 157 4.61 22.26 9.21
CA ALA A 157 5.04 22.75 10.53
C ALA A 157 3.87 23.12 11.49
N GLY A 158 2.61 22.90 11.12
CA GLY A 158 1.48 23.50 11.84
C GLY A 158 0.15 22.76 11.81
N LEU A 159 0.10 21.44 11.64
CA LEU A 159 -1.16 20.68 11.85
C LEU A 159 -1.45 20.52 13.36
N TYR A 160 -1.71 21.65 14.01
CA TYR A 160 -2.35 21.71 15.32
C TYR A 160 -3.82 21.35 15.12
N LEU A 161 -4.22 20.13 15.48
CA LEU A 161 -5.63 19.77 15.53
C LEU A 161 -6.25 20.52 16.71
N PRO A 162 -7.24 21.41 16.50
CA PRO A 162 -8.05 21.89 17.60
C PRO A 162 -8.78 20.68 18.19
N VAL A 163 -8.50 20.39 19.46
CA VAL A 163 -9.31 19.46 20.26
C VAL A 163 -10.70 20.10 20.36
N PRO A 164 -11.78 19.45 19.90
CA PRO A 164 -13.12 19.98 20.11
C PRO A 164 -13.42 20.06 21.62
N PRO A 165 -14.23 21.03 22.05
CA PRO A 165 -14.59 21.20 23.46
C PRO A 165 -15.34 20.00 24.03
#